data_AF-A0A1S8C913-F1
#
_entry.id   AF-A0A1S8C913-F1
#
_cell.length_a   1.000
_cell.length_b   1.000
_cell.length_c   1.000
_cell.angle_alpha   90.00
_cell.angle_beta   90.00
_cell.angle_gamma   90.00
#
_symmetry.space_group_name_H-M   'P 1'
#
loop_
_entity.id
_entity.type
_entity.pdbx_description
1 polymer ?
#
loop_
_entity_poly.entity_id
_entity_poly.type
_entity_poly.pdbx_seq_one_letter_code
_entity_poly.pdbx_strand_id
1 'polypeptide(L)' 'PRSRYGWPGWQAVTLAPGGSQTVEVPTDLRMWRRWDVATAAWDLLPVAGELLVARGLGDVRAALPLADH' A
#
# COMPACT_ATOMS: atom_id res chain seq x y z
N PRO A 1 12.39 15.81 2.63
CA PRO A 1 10.93 15.49 2.65
C PRO A 1 10.71 13.99 2.77
N ARG A 2 10.17 13.51 3.90
CA ARG A 2 9.78 12.10 4.03
C ARG A 2 8.74 11.78 2.96
N SER A 3 8.85 10.60 2.31
CA SER A 3 7.79 10.14 1.41
C SER A 3 6.47 10.14 2.17
N ARG A 4 5.46 10.82 1.62
CA ARG A 4 4.09 10.81 2.19
C ARG A 4 3.40 9.46 2.01
N TYR A 5 3.98 8.56 1.22
CA TYR A 5 3.39 7.29 0.84
C TYR A 5 4.38 6.13 1.01
N GLY A 6 3.89 4.99 1.52
CA GLY A 6 4.55 3.69 1.44
C GLY A 6 3.91 2.85 0.33
N TRP A 7 4.69 2.02 -0.36
CA TRP A 7 4.20 1.13 -1.41
C TRP A 7 4.20 -0.31 -0.89
N PRO A 8 3.13 -0.76 -0.22
CA PRO A 8 3.17 -2.00 0.53
C PRO A 8 3.29 -3.26 -0.35
N GLY A 9 2.96 -3.15 -1.64
CA GLY A 9 3.07 -4.25 -2.61
C GLY A 9 2.73 -3.80 -4.04
N TRP A 10 2.98 -4.69 -5.00
CA TRP A 10 2.54 -4.55 -6.40
C TRP A 10 2.39 -5.93 -7.05
N GLN A 11 1.61 -6.00 -8.14
CA GLN A 11 1.46 -7.23 -8.94
C GLN A 11 1.35 -6.89 -10.43
N ALA A 12 2.10 -7.60 -11.28
CA ALA A 12 1.96 -7.52 -12.74
C ALA A 12 0.76 -8.34 -13.20
N VAL A 13 0.02 -7.79 -14.18
CA VAL A 13 -1.11 -8.47 -14.80
C VAL A 13 -1.10 -8.23 -16.30
N THR A 14 -1.33 -9.29 -17.07
CA THR A 14 -1.50 -9.24 -18.52
C THR A 14 -2.95 -9.54 -18.87
N LEU A 15 -3.59 -8.63 -19.61
CA LEU A 15 -4.98 -8.77 -20.04
C LEU A 15 -5.09 -8.62 -21.56
N ALA A 16 -6.01 -9.38 -22.14
CA ALA A 16 -6.46 -9.13 -23.51
C ALA A 16 -7.26 -7.81 -23.59
N PRO A 17 -7.36 -7.18 -24.78
CA PRO A 17 -8.19 -6.00 -24.96
C PRO A 17 -9.65 -6.24 -24.51
N GLY A 18 -10.20 -5.32 -23.72
CA GLY A 18 -11.54 -5.46 -23.13
C GLY A 18 -11.65 -6.45 -21.95
N GLY A 19 -10.55 -7.13 -21.58
CA GLY A 19 -10.52 -8.05 -20.46
C GLY A 19 -10.60 -7.36 -19.10
N SER A 20 -11.05 -8.11 -18.10
CA SER A 20 -11.06 -7.70 -16.69
C SER A 20 -10.59 -8.87 -15.82
N GLN A 21 -9.84 -8.58 -14.76
CA GLN A 21 -9.36 -9.58 -13.81
C GLN A 21 -9.26 -9.00 -12.41
N THR A 22 -9.56 -9.83 -11.41
CA THR A 22 -9.27 -9.55 -10.01
C THR A 22 -7.80 -9.79 -9.72
N VAL A 23 -7.16 -8.82 -9.08
CA VAL A 23 -5.73 -8.85 -8.75
C VAL A 23 -5.56 -8.90 -7.24
N GLU A 24 -4.84 -9.92 -6.76
CA GLU A 24 -4.37 -9.97 -5.38
C GLU A 24 -2.98 -9.35 -5.31
N VAL A 25 -2.82 -8.34 -4.46
CA VAL A 25 -1.53 -7.65 -4.26
C VAL A 25 -1.03 -8.02 -2.86
N PRO A 26 -0.03 -8.91 -2.75
CA PRO A 26 0.53 -9.25 -1.44
C PRO A 26 1.25 -8.03 -0.87
N THR A 27 0.95 -7.70 0.37
CA THR A 27 1.65 -6.62 1.09
C THR A 27 2.66 -7.19 2.07
N ASP A 28 3.89 -6.68 2.07
CA ASP A 28 4.91 -7.11 3.03
C ASP A 28 4.70 -6.43 4.39
N LEU A 29 4.60 -7.23 5.46
CA LEU A 29 4.41 -6.76 6.85
C LEU A 29 5.46 -5.75 7.32
N ARG A 30 6.66 -5.75 6.72
CA ARG A 30 7.71 -4.77 7.04
C ARG A 30 7.36 -3.36 6.58
N MET A 31 6.51 -3.23 5.56
CA MET A 31 6.06 -1.94 5.04
C MET A 31 4.97 -1.29 5.90
N TRP A 32 4.42 -2.06 6.83
CA TRP A 32 3.45 -1.62 7.83
C TRP A 32 4.10 -1.24 9.15
N ARG A 33 5.41 -0.93 9.15
CA ARG A 33 6.17 -0.63 10.36
C ARG A 33 6.85 0.73 10.28
N ARG A 34 7.01 1.34 11.45
CA ARG A 34 7.81 2.56 11.67
C ARG A 34 8.93 2.22 12.65
N TRP A 35 10.13 2.72 12.39
CA TRP A 35 11.21 2.66 13.38
C TRP A 35 10.88 3.62 14.53
N ASP A 36 10.81 3.09 15.74
CA ASP A 36 10.77 3.88 16.96
C ASP A 36 12.19 4.07 17.50
N VAL A 37 12.62 5.33 17.51
CA VAL A 37 13.95 5.72 17.98
C VAL A 37 14.05 5.60 19.50
N ALA A 38 12.95 5.78 20.23
CA ALA A 38 12.96 5.77 21.69
C ALA A 38 13.19 4.37 22.25
N THR A 39 12.57 3.36 21.64
CA THR A 39 12.69 1.95 22.03
C THR A 39 13.72 1.17 21.22
N ALA A 40 14.31 1.79 20.18
CA ALA A 40 15.21 1.15 19.22
C ALA A 40 14.59 -0.13 18.62
N ALA A 41 13.30 -0.05 18.26
CA ALA A 41 12.53 -1.17 17.77
C ALA A 41 11.63 -0.78 16.58
N TRP A 42 11.07 -1.78 15.90
CA TRP A 42 10.06 -1.59 14.87
C TRP A 42 8.67 -1.71 15.47
N ASP A 43 7.89 -0.63 15.39
CA ASP A 43 6.47 -0.62 15.76
C ASP A 43 5.59 -0.79 14.53
N LEU A 44 4.43 -1.44 14.70
CA LEU A 44 3.40 -1.45 13.67
C LEU A 44 2.78 -0.06 13.52
N LEU A 45 2.47 0.32 12.28
CA LEU A 45 1.65 1.49 12.00
C LEU A 45 0.23 1.25 12.51
N PRO A 46 -0.43 2.28 13.08
CA PRO A 46 -1.86 2.23 13.33
C PRO A 46 -2.62 1.93 12.02
N VAL A 47 -3.70 1.15 12.11
CA VAL A 47 -4.60 0.90 10.97
C VAL A 47 -5.45 2.16 10.78
N ALA A 48 -4.89 3.12 10.06
CA ALA A 48 -5.50 4.41 9.78
C ALA A 48 -4.99 4.98 8.47
N GLY A 49 -5.72 5.93 7.89
CA GLY A 49 -5.34 6.64 6.67
C GLY A 49 -5.99 6.04 5.44
N GLU A 50 -5.25 5.98 4.33
CA GLU A 50 -5.78 5.59 3.03
C GLU A 50 -4.87 4.58 2.32
N LEU A 51 -5.48 3.58 1.68
CA LEU A 51 -4.84 2.72 0.70
C LEU A 51 -5.04 3.33 -0.70
N LEU A 52 -3.94 3.66 -1.37
CA LEU A 52 -3.97 4.16 -2.75
C LEU A 52 -3.82 3.00 -3.73
N VAL A 53 -4.78 2.85 -4.63
CA VAL A 53 -4.70 1.91 -5.77
C VAL A 53 -4.19 2.69 -6.97
N ALA A 54 -3.05 2.27 -7.53
CA ALA A 54 -2.40 2.99 -8.61
C ALA A 54 -1.78 2.05 -9.63
N ARG A 55 -1.65 2.51 -10.88
CA ARG A 55 -0.85 1.82 -11.93
C ARG A 55 0.60 2.32 -11.98
N GLY A 56 0.89 3.36 -11.20
CA GLY A 56 2.19 4.00 -11.05
C GLY A 56 2.06 5.26 -10.18
N LEU A 57 3.18 5.82 -9.74
CA LEU A 57 3.23 6.98 -8.82
C LEU A 57 2.43 8.21 -9.28
N GLY A 58 2.28 8.41 -10.60
CA GLY A 58 1.51 9.52 -11.18
C GLY A 58 0.08 9.17 -11.60
N ASP A 59 -0.37 7.93 -11.36
CA ASP A 59 -1.63 7.40 -11.89
C ASP A 59 -2.43 6.64 -10.81
N VAL A 60 -2.97 7.40 -9.85
CA VAL A 60 -3.86 6.90 -8.79
C VAL A 60 -5.27 6.73 -9.35
N ARG A 61 -5.86 5.55 -9.10
CA ARG A 61 -7.18 5.14 -9.59
C ARG A 61 -8.23 5.08 -8.51
N ALA A 62 -7.85 4.85 -7.26
CA ALA A 62 -8.72 4.93 -6.10
C ALA A 62 -7.94 5.27 -4.84
N ALA A 63 -8.62 5.91 -3.90
CA ALA A 63 -8.19 6.05 -2.51
C ALA A 63 -9.26 5.39 -1.63
N LEU A 64 -8.86 4.41 -0.84
CA LEU A 64 -9.76 3.65 0.02
C LEU A 64 -9.41 3.96 1.48
N PRO A 65 -10.36 4.39 2.33
CA PRO A 65 -10.08 4.58 3.75
C PRO A 65 -9.69 3.25 4.39
N LEU A 66 -8.57 3.24 5.12
CA LEU A 66 -8.23 2.16 6.05
C LEU A 66 -8.97 2.45 7.35
N ALA A 67 -10.06 1.72 7.57
CA ALA A 67 -10.78 1.69 8.83
C ALA A 67 -10.56 0.34 9.50
N ASP A 68 -10.50 0.33 10.82
CA ASP A 68 -10.57 -0.90 11.61
C ASP A 68 -11.90 -1.61 11.29
N HIS A 69 -11.82 -2.89 10.91
CA HIS A 69 -12.97 -3.79 10.80
C HIS A 69 -13.17 -4.58 12.09
#